data_AF-A4N779-F1
#
_entry.id   AF-A4N779-F1
#
_cell.length_a   1.000
_cell.length_b   1.000
_cell.length_c   1.000
_cell.angle_alpha   90.00
_cell.angle_beta   90.00
_cell.angle_gamma   90.00
#
_symmetry.space_group_name_H-M   'P 1'
#
loop_
_entity.id
_entity.type
_entity.pdbx_description
1 polymer ?
#
loop_
_entity_poly.entity_id
_entity_poly.type
_entity_poly.pdbx_seq_one_letter_code
_entity_poly.pdbx_strand_id
1 'polypeptide(L)'
;MDLYPEKLAHAFAKVEMKGGEFKHDFELLAKHVAEMKQTLSPDGKKLTADQMLQVRDSLTKNFKFAAGVLSAESKDLLKSKTGTVWLSDDTLIKQFNSRDGQDFGLESYALFPDLFNQPDIVLQDNDRFYFIKNFEKQRILGVIKHLSKFNEIFVLSAREINIKEVEKMKGKLAVIK
;
A
#
# COMPACT_ATOMS: atom_id res chain seq x y z
N MET A 1 7.78 11.61 8.11
CA MET A 1 9.23 11.62 7.78
C MET A 1 9.69 12.87 7.02
N ASP A 2 8.80 13.84 6.79
CA ASP A 2 9.04 14.94 5.83
C ASP A 2 10.09 15.98 6.25
N LEU A 3 10.54 15.95 7.51
CA LEU A 3 11.57 16.85 8.03
C LEU A 3 13.00 16.29 7.85
N TYR A 4 13.13 15.02 7.48
CA TYR A 4 14.42 14.39 7.26
C TYR A 4 14.86 14.51 5.80
N PRO A 5 16.19 14.51 5.53
CA PRO A 5 16.69 14.35 4.18
C PRO A 5 16.13 13.09 3.52
N GLU A 6 15.78 13.17 2.24
CA GLU A 6 15.09 12.09 1.51
C GLU A 6 15.77 10.73 1.67
N LYS A 7 17.10 10.67 1.51
CA LYS A 7 17.88 9.42 1.67
C LYS A 7 17.70 8.79 3.05
N LEU A 8 17.67 9.61 4.10
CA LEU A 8 17.51 9.14 5.47
C LEU A 8 16.07 8.68 5.71
N ALA A 9 15.09 9.46 5.26
CA ALA A 9 13.67 9.13 5.33
C ALA A 9 13.35 7.81 4.61
N HIS A 10 13.94 7.60 3.42
CA HIS A 10 13.86 6.36 2.66
C HIS A 10 14.47 5.17 3.41
N ALA A 11 15.64 5.36 4.03
CA ALA A 11 16.26 4.32 4.86
C ALA A 11 15.40 3.93 6.06
N PHE A 12 14.74 4.90 6.71
CA PHE A 12 13.78 4.62 7.78
C PHE A 12 12.61 3.78 7.30
N ALA A 13 11.96 4.14 6.18
CA ALA A 13 10.88 3.34 5.61
C ALA A 13 11.32 1.91 5.25
N LYS A 14 12.57 1.73 4.78
CA LYS A 14 13.15 0.39 4.56
C LYS A 14 13.29 -0.43 5.83
N VAL A 15 13.72 0.19 6.92
CA VAL A 15 13.84 -0.48 8.21
C VAL A 15 12.46 -0.80 8.77
N GLU A 16 11.51 0.13 8.67
CA GLU A 16 10.14 -0.04 9.16
C GLU A 16 9.41 -1.19 8.45
N MET A 17 9.40 -1.19 7.12
CA MET A 17 8.70 -2.20 6.32
C MET A 17 9.35 -3.60 6.36
N LYS A 18 10.56 -3.71 6.92
CA LYS A 18 11.25 -4.99 7.19
C LYS A 18 11.36 -5.28 8.69
N GLY A 19 10.87 -4.37 9.52
CA GLY A 19 11.09 -4.36 10.96
C GLY A 19 10.25 -5.41 11.68
N GLY A 20 10.71 -5.79 12.87
CA GLY A 20 10.00 -6.75 13.72
C GLY A 20 8.60 -6.27 14.14
N GLU A 21 8.43 -4.96 14.35
CA GLU A 21 7.15 -4.36 14.73
C GLU A 21 6.12 -4.49 13.60
N PHE A 22 6.45 -4.05 12.38
CA PHE A 22 5.56 -4.22 11.23
C PHE A 22 5.21 -5.69 10.98
N LYS A 23 6.20 -6.59 11.08
CA LYS A 23 5.97 -8.03 10.94
C LYS A 23 4.98 -8.55 12.00
N HIS A 24 5.20 -8.20 13.26
CA HIS A 24 4.33 -8.62 14.36
C HIS A 24 2.89 -8.13 14.16
N ASP A 25 2.71 -6.85 13.85
CA ASP A 25 1.38 -6.26 13.66
C ASP A 25 0.69 -6.80 12.42
N PHE A 26 1.43 -7.03 11.33
CA PHE A 26 0.90 -7.68 10.12
C PHE A 26 0.37 -9.08 10.44
N GLU A 27 1.15 -9.90 11.14
CA GLU A 27 0.75 -11.27 11.51
C GLU A 27 -0.44 -11.25 12.47
N LEU A 28 -0.47 -10.33 13.43
CA LEU A 28 -1.60 -10.13 14.35
C LEU A 28 -2.88 -9.78 13.60
N LEU A 29 -2.82 -8.78 12.71
CA LEU A 29 -3.96 -8.36 11.88
C LEU A 29 -4.42 -9.48 10.95
N ALA A 30 -3.49 -10.17 10.28
CA ALA A 30 -3.81 -11.26 9.39
C ALA A 30 -4.54 -12.41 10.10
N LYS A 31 -4.04 -12.80 11.28
CA LYS A 31 -4.66 -13.82 12.13
C LYS A 31 -6.07 -13.42 12.54
N HIS A 32 -6.25 -12.19 13.04
CA HIS A 32 -7.56 -11.69 13.47
C HIS A 32 -8.57 -11.65 12.32
N VAL A 33 -8.17 -11.17 11.14
CA VAL A 33 -9.05 -11.15 9.96
C VAL A 33 -9.43 -12.58 9.55
N ALA A 34 -8.50 -13.54 9.61
CA ALA A 34 -8.79 -14.94 9.31
C ALA A 34 -9.81 -15.56 10.29
N GLU A 35 -9.65 -15.33 11.59
CA GLU A 35 -10.58 -15.81 12.64
C GLU A 35 -11.98 -15.20 12.47
N MET A 36 -12.05 -13.88 12.22
CA MET A 36 -13.31 -13.20 11.93
C MET A 36 -13.94 -13.69 10.63
N LYS A 37 -13.14 -13.97 9.60
CA LYS A 37 -13.63 -14.48 8.32
C LYS A 37 -14.24 -15.87 8.46
N GLN A 38 -13.65 -16.76 9.24
CA GLN A 38 -14.24 -18.07 9.54
C GLN A 38 -15.60 -17.96 10.25
N THR A 39 -15.76 -16.95 11.10
CA THR A 39 -17.00 -16.72 11.85
C THR A 39 -18.08 -16.08 10.99
N LEU A 40 -17.73 -15.05 10.23
CA LEU A 40 -18.67 -14.23 9.45
C LEU A 40 -18.98 -14.81 8.07
N SER A 41 -18.08 -15.62 7.51
CA SER A 41 -18.19 -16.23 6.19
C SER A 41 -17.69 -17.68 6.22
N PRO A 42 -18.45 -18.60 6.86
CA PRO A 42 -18.05 -20.00 7.02
C PRO A 42 -17.89 -20.74 5.67
N ASP A 43 -18.52 -20.24 4.62
CA ASP A 43 -18.40 -20.72 3.24
C ASP A 43 -17.12 -20.21 2.54
N GLY A 44 -16.25 -19.47 3.25
CA GLY A 44 -14.95 -19.02 2.77
C GLY A 44 -15.01 -17.84 1.80
N LYS A 45 -16.18 -17.24 1.61
CA LYS A 45 -16.33 -16.07 0.72
C LYS A 45 -15.69 -14.83 1.31
N LYS A 46 -15.39 -13.85 0.44
CA LYS A 46 -14.99 -12.51 0.87
C LYS A 46 -16.06 -11.87 1.74
N LEU A 47 -15.63 -11.20 2.80
CA LEU A 47 -16.49 -10.43 3.67
C LEU A 47 -17.12 -9.26 2.91
N THR A 48 -18.41 -9.07 3.15
CA THR A 48 -19.20 -7.93 2.68
C THR A 48 -18.75 -6.63 3.37
N ALA A 49 -19.24 -5.48 2.90
CA ALA A 49 -18.92 -4.18 3.50
C ALA A 49 -19.30 -4.12 4.99
N ASP A 50 -20.47 -4.63 5.36
CA ASP A 50 -20.96 -4.62 6.75
C ASP A 50 -20.15 -5.55 7.65
N GLN A 51 -19.78 -6.73 7.16
CA GLN A 51 -18.89 -7.63 7.88
C GLN A 51 -17.48 -7.04 8.05
N MET A 52 -16.99 -6.31 7.04
CA MET A 52 -15.71 -5.60 7.13
C MET A 52 -15.76 -4.45 8.15
N LEU A 53 -16.91 -3.82 8.38
CA LEU A 53 -17.06 -2.85 9.48
C LEU A 53 -16.89 -3.55 10.84
N GLN A 54 -17.50 -4.72 11.04
CA GLN A 54 -17.34 -5.48 12.29
C GLN A 54 -15.88 -5.88 12.54
N VAL A 55 -15.15 -6.28 11.50
CA VAL A 55 -13.72 -6.57 11.60
C VAL A 55 -12.94 -5.34 12.05
N ARG A 56 -13.21 -4.16 11.47
CA ARG A 56 -12.53 -2.91 11.86
C ARG A 56 -12.82 -2.51 13.30
N ASP A 57 -14.08 -2.55 13.70
CA ASP A 57 -14.50 -2.15 15.04
C ASP A 57 -13.85 -3.03 16.11
N SER A 58 -13.63 -4.31 15.80
CA SER A 58 -12.96 -5.27 16.69
C SER A 58 -11.44 -5.10 16.82
N LEU A 59 -10.80 -4.34 15.93
CA LEU A 59 -9.33 -4.29 15.76
C LEU A 59 -8.72 -2.92 16.05
N THR A 60 -9.42 -2.01 16.73
CA THR A 60 -9.09 -0.57 16.86
C THR A 60 -7.67 -0.30 17.40
N LYS A 61 -6.69 -0.36 16.50
CA LYS A 61 -5.26 -0.16 16.78
C LYS A 61 -4.73 1.10 16.08
N ASN A 62 -5.40 1.56 15.03
CA ASN A 62 -5.09 2.78 14.26
C ASN A 62 -3.63 2.81 13.80
N PHE A 63 -3.10 1.67 13.39
CA PHE A 63 -1.71 1.57 12.98
C PHE A 63 -1.47 2.36 11.68
N LYS A 64 -0.35 3.08 11.64
CA LYS A 64 0.16 3.76 10.44
C LYS A 64 1.65 3.47 10.32
N PHE A 65 2.02 2.70 9.30
CA PHE A 65 3.40 2.40 8.97
C PHE A 65 3.87 3.30 7.83
N ALA A 66 5.10 3.83 7.87
CA ALA A 66 5.66 4.54 6.72
C ALA A 66 6.11 3.53 5.66
N ALA A 67 5.20 3.26 4.73
CA ALA A 67 5.41 2.38 3.59
C ALA A 67 6.50 2.87 2.63
N GLY A 68 6.76 4.17 2.60
CA GLY A 68 7.77 4.76 1.74
C GLY A 68 7.78 6.27 1.82
N VAL A 69 8.72 6.86 1.10
CA VAL A 69 8.82 8.32 0.97
C VAL A 69 9.00 8.64 -0.50
N LEU A 70 8.09 9.45 -1.04
CA LEU A 70 8.17 9.95 -2.39
C LEU A 70 9.48 10.72 -2.60
N SER A 71 10.11 10.50 -3.76
CA SER A 71 11.21 11.36 -4.20
C SER A 71 10.74 12.80 -4.44
N ALA A 72 11.66 13.75 -4.41
CA ALA A 72 11.38 15.14 -4.78
C ALA A 72 10.61 15.25 -6.11
N GLU A 73 11.04 14.52 -7.14
CA GLU A 73 10.36 14.44 -8.44
C GLU A 73 8.89 13.97 -8.29
N SER A 74 8.66 12.87 -7.56
CA SER A 74 7.31 12.34 -7.37
C SER A 74 6.43 13.28 -6.54
N LYS A 75 7.00 13.99 -5.56
CA LYS A 75 6.26 15.00 -4.79
C LYS A 75 5.79 16.16 -5.67
N ASP A 76 6.65 16.63 -6.57
CA ASP A 76 6.34 17.70 -7.50
C ASP A 76 5.26 17.28 -8.51
N LEU A 77 5.37 16.05 -9.05
CA LEU A 77 4.34 15.45 -9.91
C LEU A 77 2.97 15.38 -9.21
N LEU A 78 2.96 14.99 -7.94
CA LEU A 78 1.75 14.87 -7.14
C LEU A 78 1.26 16.21 -6.57
N LYS A 79 2.03 17.30 -6.74
CA LYS A 79 1.82 18.61 -6.09
C LYS A 79 1.59 18.49 -4.59
N SER A 80 2.29 17.54 -3.96
CA SER A 80 2.14 17.23 -2.54
C SER A 80 3.17 17.94 -1.68
N LYS A 81 2.75 18.48 -0.53
CA LYS A 81 3.67 19.08 0.43
C LYS A 81 4.34 18.03 1.33
N THR A 82 3.68 16.89 1.56
CA THR A 82 4.25 15.70 2.20
C THR A 82 4.85 14.73 1.18
N GLY A 83 5.87 13.98 1.56
CA GLY A 83 6.36 12.82 0.80
C GLY A 83 6.10 11.49 1.49
N THR A 84 5.69 11.48 2.76
CA THR A 84 5.53 10.23 3.51
C THR A 84 4.27 9.49 3.02
N VAL A 85 4.45 8.24 2.58
CA VAL A 85 3.37 7.34 2.16
C VAL A 85 3.05 6.41 3.30
N TRP A 86 1.82 6.46 3.79
CA TRP A 86 1.35 5.68 4.93
C TRP A 86 0.61 4.42 4.50
N LEU A 87 0.89 3.31 5.17
CA LEU A 87 0.11 2.08 5.12
C LEU A 87 -0.68 1.94 6.42
N SER A 88 -2.00 1.90 6.30
CA SER A 88 -2.90 1.74 7.45
C SER A 88 -3.26 0.27 7.70
N ASP A 89 -3.65 -0.04 8.93
CA ASP A 89 -4.34 -1.28 9.28
C ASP A 89 -5.60 -1.52 8.44
N ASP A 90 -6.43 -0.50 8.16
CA ASP A 90 -7.60 -0.62 7.28
C ASP A 90 -7.23 -1.08 5.87
N THR A 91 -6.12 -0.55 5.32
CA THR A 91 -5.59 -1.03 4.04
C THR A 91 -5.18 -2.50 4.13
N LEU A 92 -4.47 -2.90 5.19
CA LEU A 92 -4.06 -4.29 5.40
C LEU A 92 -5.27 -5.23 5.53
N ILE A 93 -6.26 -4.87 6.36
CA ILE A 93 -7.50 -5.62 6.55
C ILE A 93 -8.25 -5.82 5.22
N LYS A 94 -8.36 -4.76 4.39
CA LYS A 94 -8.92 -4.84 3.04
C LYS A 94 -8.15 -5.80 2.14
N GLN A 95 -6.81 -5.77 2.19
CA GLN A 95 -5.98 -6.68 1.40
C GLN A 95 -6.17 -8.13 1.86
N PHE A 96 -6.18 -8.41 3.16
CA PHE A 96 -6.41 -9.76 3.70
C PHE A 96 -7.77 -10.33 3.27
N ASN A 97 -8.84 -9.53 3.36
CA ASN A 97 -10.16 -9.98 2.90
C ASN A 97 -10.22 -10.20 1.37
N SER A 98 -9.48 -9.41 0.61
CA SER A 98 -9.55 -9.44 -0.86
C SER A 98 -8.70 -10.54 -1.50
N ARG A 99 -7.76 -11.14 -0.76
CA ARG A 99 -6.72 -12.02 -1.31
C ARG A 99 -6.90 -13.45 -0.76
N ASP A 100 -7.75 -14.22 -1.40
CA ASP A 100 -7.68 -15.69 -1.31
C ASP A 100 -6.76 -16.18 -2.44
N GLY A 101 -5.62 -16.78 -2.08
CA GLY A 101 -4.75 -17.51 -3.03
C GLY A 101 -3.75 -16.68 -3.85
N GLN A 102 -3.42 -15.44 -3.48
CA GLN A 102 -2.34 -14.66 -4.12
C GLN A 102 -1.07 -14.65 -3.26
N ASP A 103 0.09 -14.84 -3.89
CA ASP A 103 1.41 -14.78 -3.24
C ASP A 103 1.87 -13.32 -3.03
N PHE A 104 1.20 -12.63 -2.10
CA PHE A 104 1.56 -11.25 -1.72
C PHE A 104 1.51 -11.10 -0.21
N GLY A 105 2.64 -11.42 0.42
CA GLY A 105 2.86 -11.35 1.86
C GLY A 105 3.82 -10.24 2.27
N LEU A 106 4.37 -10.37 3.47
CA LEU A 106 5.34 -9.43 4.07
C LEU A 106 6.47 -9.02 3.13
N GLU A 107 7.04 -9.96 2.39
CA GLU A 107 8.14 -9.71 1.44
C GLU A 107 7.76 -8.72 0.34
N SER A 108 6.49 -8.69 -0.08
CA SER A 108 6.01 -7.73 -1.07
C SER A 108 5.89 -6.32 -0.48
N TYR A 109 5.53 -6.20 0.80
CA TYR A 109 5.48 -4.91 1.50
C TYR A 109 6.87 -4.33 1.74
N ALA A 110 7.88 -5.18 1.93
CA ALA A 110 9.28 -4.77 2.04
C ALA A 110 9.83 -4.06 0.77
N LEU A 111 9.12 -4.16 -0.36
CA LEU A 111 9.45 -3.49 -1.62
C LEU A 111 8.85 -2.07 -1.72
N PHE A 112 7.90 -1.72 -0.85
CA PHE A 112 7.18 -0.45 -0.93
C PHE A 112 8.07 0.79 -0.86
N PRO A 113 9.12 0.84 -0.02
CA PRO A 113 9.97 2.01 0.03
C PRO A 113 10.57 2.34 -1.34
N ASP A 114 11.12 1.32 -2.03
CA ASP A 114 11.73 1.51 -3.35
C ASP A 114 10.69 1.75 -4.45
N LEU A 115 9.52 1.12 -4.34
CA LEU A 115 8.38 1.36 -5.25
C LEU A 115 7.94 2.83 -5.24
N PHE A 116 7.81 3.45 -4.06
CA PHE A 116 7.31 4.81 -3.92
C PHE A 116 8.40 5.88 -4.06
N ASN A 117 9.64 5.59 -3.66
CA ASN A 117 10.73 6.55 -3.83
C ASN A 117 11.20 6.62 -5.30
N GLN A 118 11.32 5.48 -5.98
CA GLN A 118 11.89 5.38 -7.32
C GLN A 118 11.02 4.50 -8.24
N PRO A 119 9.77 4.90 -8.52
CA PRO A 119 8.95 4.18 -9.49
C PRO A 119 9.56 4.28 -10.89
N ASP A 120 9.34 3.23 -11.68
CA ASP A 120 9.71 3.24 -13.10
C ASP A 120 8.63 3.92 -13.95
N ILE A 121 7.36 3.80 -13.54
CA ILE A 121 6.20 4.41 -14.19
C ILE A 121 5.28 4.99 -13.11
N VAL A 122 4.74 6.18 -13.36
CA VAL A 122 3.67 6.77 -12.55
C VAL A 122 2.50 7.13 -13.45
N LEU A 123 1.32 6.58 -13.13
CA LEU A 123 0.07 6.93 -13.80
C LEU A 123 -0.86 7.68 -12.84
N GLN A 124 -1.77 8.49 -13.40
CA GLN A 124 -2.75 9.25 -12.64
C GLN A 124 -4.18 8.99 -13.11
N ASP A 125 -5.08 8.83 -12.15
CA ASP A 125 -6.53 8.87 -12.30
C ASP A 125 -7.12 9.77 -11.20
N ASN A 126 -7.51 10.99 -11.55
CA ASN A 126 -8.04 11.97 -10.59
C ASN A 126 -7.09 12.18 -9.38
N ASP A 127 -7.52 11.77 -8.19
CA ASP A 127 -6.81 11.87 -6.91
C ASP A 127 -6.00 10.62 -6.55
N ARG A 128 -5.93 9.64 -7.48
CA ARG A 128 -5.20 8.39 -7.33
C ARG A 128 -3.97 8.37 -8.22
N PHE A 129 -2.89 7.86 -7.66
CA PHE A 129 -1.62 7.69 -8.35
C PHE A 129 -1.21 6.23 -8.30
N TYR A 130 -0.73 5.73 -9.43
CA TYR A 130 -0.38 4.34 -9.67
C TYR A 130 1.12 4.28 -9.91
N PHE A 131 1.84 3.81 -8.89
CA PHE A 131 3.28 3.64 -8.92
C PHE A 131 3.58 2.22 -9.37
N ILE A 132 4.37 2.07 -10.43
CA ILE A 132 4.76 0.76 -10.94
C ILE A 132 6.29 0.68 -10.92
N LYS A 133 6.81 -0.41 -10.36
CA LYS A 133 8.24 -0.71 -10.36
C LYS A 133 8.49 -2.15 -10.76
N ASN A 134 9.46 -2.33 -11.66
CA ASN A 134 10.02 -3.60 -12.05
C ASN A 134 11.14 -3.95 -11.05
N PHE A 135 10.92 -4.99 -10.26
CA PHE A 135 11.97 -5.65 -9.49
C PHE A 135 12.45 -6.88 -10.26
N GLU A 136 13.60 -7.43 -9.88
CA GLU A 136 14.23 -8.55 -10.60
C GLU A 136 13.30 -9.75 -10.82
N LYS A 137 12.45 -10.06 -9.84
CA LYS A 137 11.57 -11.25 -9.84
C LYS A 137 10.10 -10.95 -10.13
N GLN A 138 9.67 -9.70 -9.95
CA GLN A 138 8.26 -9.33 -9.99
C GLN A 138 8.08 -7.86 -10.31
N ARG A 139 6.90 -7.50 -10.79
CA ARG A 139 6.52 -6.11 -11.00
C ARG A 139 5.37 -5.75 -10.06
N ILE A 140 5.58 -4.72 -9.25
CA ILE A 140 4.59 -4.30 -8.27
C ILE A 140 3.88 -3.05 -8.77
N LEU A 141 2.55 -3.05 -8.65
CA LEU A 141 1.70 -1.88 -8.71
C LEU A 141 1.32 -1.49 -7.27
N GLY A 142 1.63 -0.26 -6.88
CA GLY A 142 1.12 0.40 -5.68
C GLY A 142 0.18 1.53 -6.06
N VAL A 143 -1.00 1.58 -5.45
CA VAL A 143 -1.96 2.66 -5.64
C VAL A 143 -2.00 3.50 -4.37
N ILE A 144 -1.74 4.79 -4.52
CA ILE A 144 -1.79 5.75 -3.42
C ILE A 144 -2.83 6.83 -3.68
N LYS A 145 -3.34 7.40 -2.60
CA LYS A 145 -4.26 8.53 -2.62
C LYS A 145 -3.68 9.67 -1.82
N HIS A 146 -3.65 10.86 -2.41
CA HIS A 146 -3.31 12.07 -1.69
C HIS A 146 -4.58 12.69 -1.10
N LEU A 147 -4.63 12.80 0.23
CA LEU A 147 -5.71 13.46 0.96
C LEU A 147 -5.34 14.93 1.19
N SER A 148 -5.58 15.78 0.19
CA SER A 148 -5.14 17.18 0.20
C SER A 148 -5.59 17.99 1.43
N LYS A 149 -6.76 17.67 1.99
CA LYS A 149 -7.29 18.33 3.20
C LYS A 149 -6.40 18.10 4.44
N PHE A 150 -5.78 16.92 4.53
CA PHE A 150 -4.95 16.52 5.67
C PHE A 150 -3.45 16.52 5.32
N ASN A 151 -3.12 16.77 4.05
CA ASN A 151 -1.76 16.68 3.52
C ASN A 151 -1.09 15.36 3.90
N GLU A 152 -1.81 14.26 3.72
CA GLU A 152 -1.34 12.89 3.96
C GLU A 152 -1.51 12.05 2.69
N ILE A 153 -0.61 11.08 2.50
CA ILE A 153 -0.67 10.14 1.38
C ILE A 153 -0.83 8.73 1.94
N PHE A 154 -1.81 7.99 1.44
CA PHE A 154 -2.11 6.63 1.90
C PHE A 154 -2.05 5.62 0.77
N VAL A 155 -1.50 4.44 1.07
CA VAL A 155 -1.64 3.25 0.21
C VAL A 155 -3.10 2.80 0.24
N LEU A 156 -3.73 2.75 -0.92
CA LEU A 156 -5.07 2.18 -1.11
C LEU A 156 -5.02 0.68 -1.41
N SER A 157 -4.06 0.28 -2.23
CA SER A 157 -3.85 -1.11 -2.60
C SER A 157 -2.45 -1.31 -3.15
N ALA A 158 -2.01 -2.56 -3.14
CA ALA A 158 -0.84 -3.00 -3.89
C ALA A 158 -1.09 -4.40 -4.43
N ARG A 159 -0.43 -4.77 -5.53
CA ARG A 159 -0.46 -6.13 -6.07
C ARG A 159 0.67 -6.31 -7.06
N GLU A 160 1.00 -7.56 -7.37
CA GLU A 160 1.79 -7.87 -8.55
C GLU A 160 0.97 -7.57 -9.83
N ILE A 161 1.66 -7.14 -10.89
CA ILE A 161 1.06 -6.79 -12.17
C ILE A 161 1.93 -7.28 -13.35
N ASN A 162 1.30 -7.88 -14.37
CA ASN A 162 2.00 -8.27 -15.59
C ASN A 162 2.11 -7.12 -16.61
N ILE A 163 2.97 -7.29 -17.61
CA ILE A 163 3.22 -6.25 -18.63
C ILE A 163 1.98 -5.91 -19.46
N LYS A 164 1.12 -6.89 -19.76
CA LYS A 164 -0.11 -6.65 -20.55
C LYS A 164 -1.06 -5.72 -19.81
N GLU A 165 -1.18 -5.88 -18.49
CA GLU A 165 -1.99 -5.01 -17.65
C GLU A 165 -1.39 -3.60 -17.57
N VAL A 166 -0.06 -3.46 -17.48
CA VAL A 166 0.62 -2.15 -17.50
C VAL A 166 0.29 -1.38 -18.77
N GLU A 167 0.43 -2.00 -19.95
CA GLU A 167 0.14 -1.36 -21.24
C GLU A 167 -1.34 -0.99 -21.36
N LYS A 168 -2.24 -1.85 -20.86
CA LYS A 168 -3.67 -1.53 -20.79
C LYS A 168 -3.95 -0.30 -19.91
N MET A 169 -3.22 -0.14 -18.81
CA MET A 169 -3.36 1.03 -17.93
C MET A 169 -2.82 2.29 -18.57
N LYS A 170 -1.66 2.23 -19.25
CA LYS A 170 -1.11 3.37 -20.00
C LYS A 170 -2.04 3.88 -21.10
N GLY A 171 -2.81 2.99 -21.74
CA GLY A 171 -3.81 3.38 -22.73
C GLY A 171 -5.07 4.03 -22.17
N LYS A 172 -5.25 4.02 -20.83
CA LYS A 172 -6.47 4.53 -20.15
C LYS A 172 -6.21 5.67 -19.18
N LEU A 173 -5.01 5.73 -18.61
CA LEU A 173 -4.62 6.65 -17.55
C LEU A 173 -3.56 7.62 -18.07
N ALA A 174 -3.49 8.80 -17.45
CA ALA A 174 -2.45 9.76 -17.77
C ALA A 174 -1.10 9.22 -17.26
N VAL A 175 -0.13 9.07 -18.17
CA VAL A 175 1.26 8.76 -17.81
C VAL A 175 1.93 10.07 -17.40
N ILE A 176 2.38 10.15 -16.15
CA ILE A 176 3.03 11.35 -15.60
C ILE A 176 4.51 11.11 -15.26
N LYS A 177 4.96 9.86 -15.34
CA LYS A 177 6.36 9.41 -15.40
C LYS A 177 6.44 8.08 -16.15
#